data_AF-C0PIX0-F1
#
_entry.id   AF-C0PIX0-F1
#
_cell.length_a   1.000
_cell.length_b   1.000
_cell.length_c   1.000
_cell.angle_alpha   90.00
_cell.angle_beta   90.00
_cell.angle_gamma   90.00
#
_symmetry.space_group_name_H-M   'P 1'
#
loop_
_entity.id
_entity.type
_entity.pdbx_description
1 polymer ?
#
loop_
_entity_poly.entity_id
_entity_poly.type
_entity_poly.pdbx_seq_one_letter_code
_entity_poly.pdbx_strand_id
1 'polypeptide(L)'
;MQPLLDFVKRGNLQTELFSVGLNQHLVTSIHENWFCARCINSTKPEGEGVIVMQIGACLLVTMYAGSLAAASQAMVAADQFAIQFNRRSH
;
A
#
# COMPACT_ATOMS: atom_id res chain seq x y z
N MET A 1 14.95 10.69 -5.67
CA MET A 1 14.69 10.09 -4.34
C MET A 1 13.18 9.88 -4.27
N GLN A 2 12.72 8.65 -4.06
CA GLN A 2 11.37 8.22 -4.41
C GLN A 2 10.32 8.82 -3.46
N PRO A 3 9.29 9.56 -3.95
CA PRO A 3 8.30 10.25 -3.11
C PRO A 3 7.62 9.36 -2.07
N LEU A 4 7.36 8.09 -2.40
CA LEU A 4 6.80 7.09 -1.49
C LEU A 4 7.77 6.70 -0.36
N LEU A 5 9.06 6.54 -0.66
CA LEU A 5 10.06 6.15 0.33
C LEU A 5 10.27 7.28 1.34
N ASP A 6 10.30 8.52 0.87
CA ASP A 6 10.41 9.70 1.73
C ASP A 6 9.15 9.86 2.60
N PHE A 7 7.97 9.55 2.06
CA PHE A 7 6.71 9.53 2.80
C PHE A 7 6.71 8.50 3.94
N VAL A 8 7.11 7.25 3.66
CA VAL A 8 7.19 6.21 4.68
C VAL A 8 8.20 6.58 5.77
N LYS A 9 9.35 7.16 5.40
CA LYS A 9 10.37 7.60 6.35
C LYS A 9 9.92 8.75 7.26
N ARG A 10 9.01 9.61 6.82
CA ARG A 10 8.48 10.71 7.66
C ARG A 10 7.56 10.21 8.77
N GLY A 11 6.99 9.00 8.66
CA GLY A 11 6.15 8.39 9.69
C GLY A 11 4.80 9.08 9.94
N ASN A 12 4.49 10.17 9.24
CA ASN A 12 3.30 10.98 9.46
C ASN A 12 2.14 10.56 8.53
N LEU A 13 1.70 9.32 8.69
CA LEU A 13 0.81 8.64 7.73
C LEU A 13 -0.68 9.03 7.85
N GLN A 14 -1.10 9.74 8.90
CA GLN A 14 -2.52 9.87 9.25
C GLN A 14 -3.34 10.79 8.33
N THR A 15 -2.71 11.74 7.63
CA THR A 15 -3.41 12.70 6.76
C THR A 15 -2.64 13.03 5.48
N GLU A 16 -1.47 12.44 5.25
CA GLU A 16 -0.67 12.76 4.08
C GLU A 16 -1.15 11.98 2.83
N LEU A 17 -1.12 12.68 1.70
CA LEU A 17 -1.30 12.11 0.37
C LEU A 17 0.06 11.65 -0.17
N PHE A 18 0.08 10.50 -0.84
CA PHE A 18 1.26 10.06 -1.58
C PHE A 18 0.87 9.66 -2.99
N SER A 19 1.85 9.66 -3.89
CA SER A 19 1.65 9.30 -5.29
C SER A 19 2.26 7.93 -5.60
N VAL A 20 1.48 7.09 -6.27
CA VAL A 20 1.96 5.84 -6.89
C VAL A 20 1.64 5.97 -8.38
N GLY A 21 2.69 6.10 -9.19
CA GLY A 21 2.54 6.48 -10.60
C GLY A 21 1.91 7.88 -10.73
N LEU A 22 0.85 7.99 -11.53
CA LEU A 22 0.09 9.24 -11.75
C LEU A 22 -1.05 9.43 -10.73
N ASN A 23 -1.30 8.44 -9.89
CA ASN A 23 -2.44 8.42 -8.99
C ASN A 23 -2.06 8.87 -7.58
N GLN A 24 -2.87 9.74 -7.00
CA GLN A 24 -2.75 10.21 -5.62
C GLN A 24 -3.61 9.34 -4.71
N HIS A 25 -3.03 8.95 -3.58
CA HIS A 25 -3.64 8.05 -2.63
C HIS A 25 -3.68 8.69 -1.25
N LEU A 26 -4.84 8.61 -0.60
CA LEU A 26 -5.07 9.04 0.77
C LEU A 26 -5.03 7.83 1.69
N VAL A 27 -4.20 7.87 2.73
CA VAL A 27 -4.15 6.80 3.73
C VAL A 27 -5.50 6.72 4.47
N THR A 28 -6.02 5.50 4.59
CA THR A 28 -7.31 5.23 5.23
C THR A 28 -7.19 4.40 6.50
N SER A 29 -6.15 3.56 6.60
CA SER A 29 -5.87 2.78 7.81
C SER A 29 -4.37 2.54 7.95
N ILE A 30 -3.88 2.58 9.19
CA ILE A 30 -2.47 2.40 9.53
C ILE A 30 -2.36 1.29 10.55
N HIS A 31 -1.45 0.37 10.29
CA HIS A 31 -1.06 -0.73 11.17
C HIS A 31 0.46 -0.67 11.38
N GLU A 32 1.00 -1.53 12.25
CA GLU A 32 2.39 -1.45 12.71
C GLU A 32 3.43 -1.53 11.57
N ASN A 33 3.19 -2.37 10.56
CA ASN A 33 4.11 -2.59 9.43
C ASN A 33 3.44 -2.45 8.06
N TRP A 34 2.17 -2.05 8.00
CA TRP A 34 1.47 -1.79 6.74
C TRP A 34 0.39 -0.73 6.90
N PHE A 35 -0.01 -0.12 5.79
CA PHE A 35 -1.13 0.80 5.73
C PHE A 35 -1.89 0.63 4.43
N CYS A 36 -3.18 0.95 4.45
CA CYS A 36 -4.02 1.03 3.27
C CYS A 36 -4.23 2.48 2.87
N ALA A 37 -4.33 2.70 1.57
CA ALA A 37 -4.71 3.98 1.01
C ALA A 37 -5.66 3.82 -0.17
N ARG A 38 -6.53 4.82 -0.36
CA ARG A 38 -7.51 4.87 -1.44
C ARG A 38 -7.11 5.93 -2.46
N CYS A 39 -7.24 5.59 -3.74
CA CYS A 39 -6.99 6.51 -4.83
C CYS A 39 -8.08 7.60 -4.83
N ILE A 40 -7.67 8.87 -4.82
CA ILE A 40 -8.58 10.02 -4.81
C ILE A 40 -8.85 10.58 -6.21
N ASN A 41 -7.97 10.26 -7.18
CA ASN A 41 -8.05 10.75 -8.56
C ASN A 41 -8.30 9.62 -9.57
N SER A 42 -8.86 8.48 -9.12
CA SER A 42 -9.14 7.36 -10.03
C SER A 42 -10.25 7.72 -11.00
N THR A 43 -10.08 7.33 -12.26
CA THR A 43 -11.13 7.41 -13.29
C THR A 43 -12.08 6.21 -13.28
N LYS A 44 -11.78 5.19 -12.46
CA LYS A 44 -12.58 3.96 -12.38
C LYS A 44 -13.76 4.12 -11.43
N PRO A 45 -14.98 3.69 -11.81
CA PRO A 45 -16.18 3.84 -10.98
C PRO A 45 -16.12 3.05 -9.67
N GLU A 46 -15.43 1.90 -9.66
CA GLU A 46 -15.24 1.10 -8.44
C GLU A 46 -14.15 1.67 -7.51
N GLY A 47 -13.38 2.66 -7.99
CA GLY A 47 -12.20 3.19 -7.35
C GLY A 47 -11.01 2.23 -7.42
N GLU A 48 -9.92 2.62 -6.76
CA GLU A 48 -8.70 1.84 -6.63
C GLU A 48 -8.12 2.03 -5.23
N GLY A 49 -7.40 1.02 -4.75
CA GLY A 49 -6.71 1.09 -3.48
C GLY A 49 -5.30 0.52 -3.58
N VAL A 50 -4.50 0.83 -2.59
CA VAL A 50 -3.14 0.32 -2.43
C VAL A 50 -2.90 -0.07 -0.98
N ILE A 51 -2.21 -1.20 -0.80
CA ILE A 51 -1.67 -1.63 0.49
C ILE A 51 -0.15 -1.50 0.39
N VAL A 52 0.45 -0.77 1.32
CA VAL A 52 1.90 -0.62 1.41
C VAL A 52 2.35 -1.33 2.68
N MET A 53 3.23 -2.31 2.54
CA MET A 53 3.76 -3.12 3.64
C MET A 53 5.29 -3.08 3.64
N GLN A 54 5.89 -2.92 4.81
CA GLN A 54 7.32 -3.03 4.97
C GLN A 54 7.72 -4.49 5.20
N ILE A 55 8.59 -5.01 4.34
CA ILE A 55 9.13 -6.38 4.41
C ILE A 55 10.66 -6.32 4.41
N GLY A 56 11.27 -6.42 5.59
CA GLY A 56 12.72 -6.23 5.77
C GLY A 56 13.17 -4.85 5.28
N ALA A 57 14.07 -4.82 4.30
CA ALA A 57 14.58 -3.59 3.69
C ALA A 57 13.74 -3.10 2.48
N CYS A 58 12.63 -3.77 2.15
CA CYS A 58 11.81 -3.49 0.98
C CYS A 58 10.43 -2.97 1.39
N LEU A 59 9.81 -2.20 0.49
CA LEU A 59 8.40 -1.84 0.55
C LEU A 59 7.64 -2.64 -0.50
N LEU A 60 6.68 -3.45 -0.07
CA LEU A 60 5.73 -4.13 -0.91
C LEU A 60 4.54 -3.19 -1.16
N VAL A 61 4.25 -2.91 -2.43
CA VAL A 61 3.14 -2.07 -2.86
C VAL A 61 2.15 -2.93 -3.64
N THR A 62 0.98 -3.17 -3.05
CA THR A 62 -0.07 -4.03 -3.62
C THR A 62 -1.25 -3.18 -4.05
N MET A 63 -1.48 -3.06 -5.35
CA MET A 63 -2.61 -2.31 -5.92
C MET A 63 -3.81 -3.23 -6.15
N TYR A 64 -5.02 -2.73 -5.93
CA TYR A 64 -6.24 -3.50 -6.08
C TYR A 64 -7.42 -2.63 -6.56
N ALA A 65 -8.41 -3.27 -7.19
CA ALA A 65 -9.65 -2.60 -7.59
C ALA A 65 -10.46 -2.19 -6.35
N GLY A 66 -11.22 -1.10 -6.41
CA GLY A 66 -11.77 -0.49 -5.19
C GLY A 66 -12.95 -1.22 -4.54
N SER A 67 -13.26 -2.46 -4.93
CA SER A 67 -14.22 -3.31 -4.23
C SER A 67 -13.67 -3.85 -2.91
N LEU A 68 -14.55 -4.11 -1.95
CA LEU A 68 -14.17 -4.68 -0.65
C LEU A 68 -13.56 -6.08 -0.79
N ALA A 69 -14.10 -6.90 -1.70
CA ALA A 69 -13.60 -8.24 -1.95
C ALA A 69 -12.15 -8.20 -2.48
N ALA A 70 -11.84 -7.30 -3.42
CA ALA A 70 -10.50 -7.13 -3.95
C ALA A 70 -9.51 -6.63 -2.88
N ALA A 71 -9.94 -5.74 -1.97
CA ALA A 71 -9.12 -5.30 -0.85
C ALA A 71 -8.72 -6.47 0.06
N SER A 72 -9.68 -7.32 0.44
CA SER A 72 -9.41 -8.49 1.29
C SER A 72 -8.50 -9.50 0.59
N GLN A 73 -8.74 -9.78 -0.70
CA GLN A 73 -7.90 -10.67 -1.49
C GLN A 73 -6.47 -10.15 -1.64
N ALA A 74 -6.32 -8.84 -1.88
CA ALA A 74 -5.01 -8.19 -1.98
C ALA A 74 -4.24 -8.28 -0.66
N MET A 75 -4.91 -8.12 0.48
CA MET A 75 -4.27 -8.25 1.78
C MET A 75 -3.75 -9.67 2.02
N VAL A 76 -4.56 -10.69 1.72
CA VAL A 76 -4.13 -12.10 1.84
C VAL A 76 -2.95 -12.40 0.92
N ALA A 77 -2.99 -11.93 -0.32
CA ALA A 77 -1.89 -12.11 -1.27
C ALA A 77 -0.61 -11.39 -0.83
N ALA A 78 -0.72 -10.17 -0.30
CA ALA A 78 0.40 -9.39 0.20
C ALA A 78 1.06 -10.06 1.41
N ASP A 79 0.27 -10.58 2.36
CA ASP A 79 0.76 -11.29 3.54
C ASP A 79 1.48 -12.60 3.15
N GLN A 80 0.87 -13.41 2.28
CA GLN A 80 1.50 -14.62 1.77
C GLN A 80 2.82 -14.32 1.04
N PHE A 81 2.86 -13.26 0.23
CA PHE A 81 4.08 -12.83 -0.43
C PHE A 81 5.15 -12.43 0.60
N ALA A 82 4.79 -11.64 1.61
CA ALA A 82 5.69 -11.20 2.67
C ALA A 82 6.32 -12.38 3.41
N ILE A 83 5.51 -13.39 3.76
CA ILE A 83 5.98 -14.62 4.42
C ILE A 83 7.00 -15.36 3.55
N GLN A 84 6.70 -15.56 2.26
CA GLN A 84 7.58 -16.29 1.35
C GLN A 84 8.86 -15.50 1.04
N PHE A 85 8.77 -14.17 0.93
CA PHE A 85 9.91 -13.30 0.71
C PHE A 85 10.86 -13.34 1.91
N ASN A 86 10.35 -13.15 3.12
CA ASN A 86 11.17 -13.16 4.35
C ASN A 86 11.85 -14.51 4.58
N ARG A 87 11.22 -15.61 4.17
CA ARG A 87 11.82 -16.96 4.24
C ARG A 87 13.00 -17.19 3.29
N ARG A 88 13.04 -16.49 2.15
CA ARG A 88 14.06 -16.68 1.11
C ARG A 88 15.18 -15.66 1.17
N SER A 89 14.95 -14.53 1.82
CA SER A 89 15.91 -13.44 1.98
C SER A 89 16.79 -13.59 3.22
N HIS A 90 16.73 -14.73 3.92
CA HIS A 90 17.45 -15.02 5.15
C HIS A 90 18.49 -16.14 4.96
#